data_AF-A0A078HYF6-F1
#
_entry.id   AF-A0A078HYF6-F1
#
_cell.length_a   1.000
_cell.length_b   1.000
_cell.length_c   1.000
_cell.angle_alpha   90.00
_cell.angle_beta   90.00
_cell.angle_gamma   90.00
#
_symmetry.space_group_name_H-M   'P 1'
#
loop_
_entity.id
_entity.type
_entity.pdbx_description
1 polymer ?
#
loop_
_entity_poly.entity_id
_entity_poly.type
_entity_poly.pdbx_seq_one_letter_code
_entity_poly.pdbx_strand_id
1 'polypeptide(L)'
;MWVLEDPERHEWSKRVYTLPPMWKDVVDPEESLVIVGVTGPNEFFMSSEYSGEPFQVYYCNFDKETVTRVVIQGVGALRSGMGYSIYTYLNHVEDVKLMEL
;
A
#
# COMPACT_ATOMS: atom_id res chain seq x y z
N MET A 1 8.21 2.69 -13.48
CA MET A 1 7.40 1.46 -13.45
C MET A 1 7.14 1.02 -14.89
N TRP A 2 7.07 -0.27 -15.14
CA TRP A 2 6.63 -0.80 -16.44
C TRP A 2 5.14 -1.09 -16.35
N VAL A 3 4.38 -0.56 -17.30
CA VAL A 3 2.93 -0.80 -17.42
C VAL A 3 2.72 -1.67 -18.65
N LEU A 4 1.97 -2.75 -18.48
CA LEU A 4 1.53 -3.59 -19.58
C LEU A 4 0.35 -2.90 -20.25
N GLU A 5 0.55 -2.37 -21.45
CA GLU A 5 -0.49 -1.65 -22.21
C GLU A 5 -1.38 -2.64 -22.95
N ASP A 6 -0.76 -3.65 -23.57
CA ASP A 6 -1.44 -4.70 -24.34
C ASP A 6 -0.85 -6.07 -23.98
N PRO A 7 -1.60 -6.91 -23.23
CA PRO A 7 -1.18 -8.26 -22.89
C PRO A 7 -1.04 -9.20 -24.09
N GLU A 8 -1.86 -9.06 -25.13
CA GLU A 8 -1.84 -9.95 -26.30
C GLU A 8 -0.61 -9.65 -27.16
N ARG A 9 -0.31 -8.36 -27.34
CA ARG A 9 0.84 -7.88 -28.13
C ARG A 9 2.13 -7.80 -27.32
N HIS A 10 2.07 -8.07 -26.02
CA HIS A 10 3.20 -8.00 -25.09
C HIS A 10 3.87 -6.61 -25.08
N GLU A 11 3.07 -5.56 -25.19
CA GLU A 11 3.56 -4.18 -25.27
C GLU A 11 3.67 -3.55 -23.88
N TRP A 12 4.86 -3.07 -23.56
CA TRP A 12 5.18 -2.45 -22.27
C TRP A 12 5.60 -1.00 -22.47
N SER A 13 5.06 -0.11 -21.64
CA SER A 13 5.49 1.28 -21.57
C SER A 13 6.25 1.53 -20.27
N LYS A 14 7.30 2.34 -20.33
CA LYS A 14 8.00 2.83 -19.14
C LYS A 14 7.34 4.13 -18.68
N ARG A 15 6.78 4.13 -17.48
CA ARG A 15 6.16 5.30 -16.86
C ARG A 15 6.97 5.80 -15.68
N VAL A 16 7.16 7.12 -15.64
CA VAL A 16 7.77 7.82 -14.51
C VAL A 16 6.66 8.52 -13.75
N TYR A 17 6.59 8.27 -12.44
CA TYR A 17 5.64 8.91 -11.55
C TYR A 17 6.38 9.90 -10.68
N THR A 18 5.87 11.12 -10.62
CA THR A 18 6.34 12.15 -9.70
C THR A 18 5.38 12.15 -8.52
N LEU A 19 5.91 12.08 -7.30
CA LEU A 19 5.07 12.11 -6.10
C LEU A 19 4.29 13.44 -6.02
N PRO A 20 3.02 13.42 -5.58
CA PRO A 20 2.24 14.63 -5.44
C PRO A 20 2.92 15.67 -4.53
N PRO A 21 2.70 16.98 -4.75
CA PRO A 21 3.33 18.03 -3.94
C PRO A 21 3.11 17.88 -2.43
N MET A 22 1.91 17.43 -2.03
CA MET A 22 1.53 17.21 -0.62
C MET A 22 2.19 16.01 0.05
N TRP A 23 2.98 15.21 -0.69
CA TRP A 23 3.62 14.00 -0.16
C TRP A 23 4.36 14.27 1.15
N LYS A 24 5.17 15.33 1.19
CA LYS A 24 6.01 15.66 2.36
C LYS A 24 5.21 16.17 3.56
N ASP A 25 3.99 16.61 3.34
CA ASP A 25 3.10 17.09 4.41
C ASP A 25 2.29 15.93 5.02
N VAL A 26 2.14 14.82 4.28
CA VAL A 26 1.32 13.66 4.67
C VAL A 26 2.16 12.49 5.17
N VAL A 27 3.35 12.28 4.59
CA VAL A 27 4.24 11.15 4.88
C VAL A 27 5.44 11.66 5.66
N ASP A 28 5.69 11.07 6.84
CA ASP A 28 6.85 11.39 7.66
C ASP A 28 8.15 10.99 6.92
N PRO A 29 9.19 11.84 6.89
CA PRO A 29 10.48 11.51 6.27
C PRO A 29 11.17 10.25 6.81
N GLU A 30 10.86 9.83 8.04
CA GLU A 30 11.41 8.62 8.67
C GLU A 30 10.63 7.34 8.31
N GLU A 31 9.47 7.46 7.65
CA GLU A 31 8.67 6.30 7.24
C GLU A 31 9.34 5.58 6.06
N SER A 32 9.65 4.30 6.27
CA SER A 32 9.99 3.39 5.17
C SER A 32 8.71 2.79 4.62
N LEU A 33 8.39 3.09 3.36
CA LEU A 33 7.17 2.62 2.69
C LEU A 33 7.49 1.63 1.58
N VAL A 34 6.69 0.57 1.49
CA VAL A 34 6.70 -0.37 0.38
C VAL A 34 5.46 -0.16 -0.49
N ILE A 35 5.63 -0.22 -1.81
CA ILE A 35 4.51 -0.28 -2.75
C ILE A 35 3.96 -1.70 -2.72
N VAL A 36 2.76 -1.85 -2.17
CA VAL A 36 2.05 -3.13 -2.08
C VAL A 36 1.42 -3.47 -3.43
N GLY A 37 0.96 -2.45 -4.15
CA GLY A 37 0.48 -2.59 -5.51
C GLY A 37 -0.39 -1.41 -5.95
N VAL A 38 -1.30 -1.70 -6.87
CA VAL A 38 -2.11 -0.71 -7.58
C VAL A 38 -3.58 -1.01 -7.34
N THR A 39 -4.36 -0.02 -6.88
CA THR A 39 -5.80 -0.13 -6.58
C THR A 39 -6.69 0.34 -7.74
N GLY A 40 -6.13 1.14 -8.65
CA GLY A 40 -6.78 1.61 -9.86
C GLY A 40 -5.76 2.27 -10.80
N PRO A 41 -6.18 2.77 -11.96
CA PRO A 41 -5.28 3.50 -12.86
C PRO A 41 -4.57 4.62 -12.11
N ASN A 42 -3.24 4.66 -12.18
CA ASN A 42 -2.40 5.69 -11.56
C ASN A 42 -2.65 5.88 -10.04
N GLU A 43 -3.03 4.83 -9.31
CA GLU A 43 -3.17 4.89 -7.85
C GLU A 43 -2.40 3.76 -7.18
N PHE A 44 -1.44 4.14 -6.33
CA PHE A 44 -0.61 3.19 -5.58
C PHE A 44 -1.11 3.04 -4.16
N PHE A 45 -1.15 1.79 -3.71
CA PHE A 45 -1.32 1.44 -2.30
C PHE A 45 0.02 1.09 -1.69
N MET A 46 0.35 1.76 -0.59
CA MET A 46 1.61 1.63 0.12
C MET A 46 1.37 1.33 1.61
N SER A 47 2.30 0.60 2.20
CA SER A 47 2.29 0.24 3.62
C SER A 47 3.65 0.59 4.23
N SER A 48 3.66 0.92 5.53
CA SER A 48 4.91 0.97 6.29
C SER A 48 5.59 -0.42 6.24
N GLU A 49 6.88 -0.43 5.94
CA GLU A 49 7.72 -1.63 5.90
C GLU A 49 7.90 -2.22 7.30
N TYR A 50 8.04 -1.34 8.28
CA TYR A 50 8.14 -1.67 9.69
C TYR A 50 6.82 -1.36 10.40
N SER A 51 6.44 -2.22 11.35
CA SER A 51 5.25 -2.03 12.18
C SER A 51 5.52 -0.95 13.23
N GLY A 52 5.34 0.31 12.83
CA GLY A 52 5.23 1.45 13.75
C GLY A 52 3.86 1.51 14.43
N GLU A 53 3.79 2.15 15.61
CA GLU A 53 2.53 2.48 16.26
C GLU A 53 2.18 3.96 16.01
N PRO A 54 1.02 4.26 15.39
CA PRO A 54 0.03 3.31 14.88
C PRO A 54 0.40 2.79 13.49
N PHE A 55 -0.08 1.59 13.12
CA PHE A 55 0.12 1.04 11.78
C PHE A 55 -0.67 1.86 10.75
N GLN A 56 -0.01 2.18 9.63
CA GLN A 56 -0.50 3.12 8.64
C GLN A 56 -0.34 2.58 7.24
N VAL A 57 -1.29 2.95 6.38
CA VAL A 57 -1.24 2.70 4.94
C VAL A 57 -1.57 3.98 4.19
N TYR A 58 -1.10 4.06 2.95
CA TYR A 58 -1.18 5.26 2.13
C TYR A 58 -1.74 4.94 0.75
N TYR A 59 -2.65 5.77 0.28
CA TYR A 59 -3.14 5.77 -1.10
C TYR A 59 -2.59 7.01 -1.80
N CYS A 60 -1.83 6.81 -2.88
CA CYS A 60 -1.28 7.90 -3.68
C CYS A 60 -1.88 7.87 -5.08
N ASN A 61 -2.74 8.84 -5.36
CA ASN A 61 -3.39 9.01 -6.65
C ASN A 61 -2.66 10.09 -7.45
N PHE A 62 -2.05 9.70 -8.57
CA PHE A 62 -1.25 10.61 -9.40
C PHE A 62 -2.10 11.48 -10.33
N ASP A 63 -3.32 11.06 -10.68
CA ASP A 63 -4.22 11.87 -11.53
C ASP A 63 -4.85 13.01 -10.74
N LYS A 64 -5.18 12.77 -9.47
CA LYS A 64 -5.74 13.77 -8.55
C LYS A 64 -4.65 14.52 -7.76
N GLU A 65 -3.40 14.07 -7.85
CA GLU A 65 -2.28 14.56 -7.06
C GLU A 65 -2.57 14.55 -5.54
N THR A 66 -3.21 13.48 -5.07
CA THR A 66 -3.59 13.34 -3.65
C THR A 66 -2.87 12.19 -2.97
N VAL A 67 -2.49 12.40 -1.71
CA VAL A 67 -1.99 11.35 -0.82
C VAL A 67 -2.94 11.23 0.38
N THR A 68 -3.51 10.05 0.58
CA THR A 68 -4.41 9.76 1.70
C THR A 68 -3.71 8.83 2.67
N ARG A 69 -3.55 9.28 3.92
CA ARG A 69 -3.05 8.47 5.04
C ARG A 69 -4.21 7.84 5.78
N VAL A 70 -4.14 6.53 6.01
CA VAL A 70 -5.13 5.77 6.77
C VAL A 70 -4.45 5.09 7.94
N VAL A 71 -4.97 5.33 9.14
CA VAL A 71 -4.48 4.70 10.38
C VAL A 71 -5.33 3.46 10.66
N ILE A 72 -4.70 2.31 10.77
CA ILE A 72 -5.39 1.05 11.09
C ILE A 72 -5.29 0.82 12.60
N GLN A 73 -6.44 0.75 13.26
CA GLN A 73 -6.53 0.52 14.70
C GLN A 73 -6.61 -0.98 15.02
N GLY A 74 -6.31 -1.34 16.26
CA GLY A 74 -6.43 -2.72 16.76
C GLY A 74 -5.24 -3.63 16.46
N VAL A 75 -4.26 -3.16 15.69
CA VAL A 75 -3.05 -3.91 15.34
C VAL A 75 -2.07 -4.02 16.53
N GLY A 76 -1.98 -2.97 17.35
CA GLY A 76 -1.03 -2.90 18.47
C GLY A 76 -1.30 -3.81 19.67
N ALA A 77 -2.44 -4.51 19.71
CA ALA A 77 -2.73 -5.48 20.77
C ALA A 77 -1.95 -6.80 20.63
N LEU A 78 -1.29 -7.04 19.48
CA LEU A 78 -0.51 -8.25 19.18
C LEU A 78 0.88 -8.28 19.88
N ARG A 79 1.13 -7.34 20.80
CA ARG A 79 2.45 -7.04 21.36
C ARG A 79 2.79 -7.89 22.58
N SER A 80 3.42 -9.04 22.34
CA SER A 80 4.35 -9.63 23.33
C SER A 80 5.74 -9.77 22.71
N GLY A 81 6.57 -8.74 22.88
CA GLY A 81 8.03 -8.90 23.01
C GLY A 81 8.89 -9.07 21.75
N MET A 82 8.34 -9.15 20.52
CA MET A 82 9.17 -9.22 19.31
C MET A 82 8.52 -8.47 18.15
N GLY A 83 9.34 -7.80 17.34
CA GLY A 83 8.89 -7.07 16.14
C GLY A 83 8.12 -8.02 15.22
N TYR A 84 6.83 -7.75 15.06
CA TYR A 84 5.96 -8.52 14.19
C TYR A 84 5.88 -7.81 12.84
N SER A 85 6.11 -8.52 11.75
CA SER A 85 5.92 -7.97 10.41
C SER A 85 4.42 -8.02 10.06
N ILE A 86 3.88 -6.89 9.60
CA ILE A 86 2.52 -6.83 9.08
C ILE A 86 2.63 -6.96 7.56
N TYR A 87 2.01 -7.99 7.00
CA TYR A 87 1.93 -8.16 5.56
C TYR A 87 0.58 -7.68 5.07
N THR A 88 0.59 -6.67 4.22
CA THR A 88 -0.59 -6.14 3.55
C THR A 88 -0.75 -6.78 2.18
N TYR A 89 -1.95 -7.27 1.87
CA TYR A 89 -2.29 -7.84 0.58
C TYR A 89 -3.46 -7.08 -0.03
N LEU A 90 -3.33 -6.69 -1.30
CA LEU A 90 -4.42 -6.09 -2.04
C LEU A 90 -5.42 -7.17 -2.48
N ASN A 91 -6.71 -6.78 -2.50
CA ASN A 91 -7.80 -7.61 -3.01
C ASN A 91 -7.85 -9.01 -2.37
N HIS A 92 -7.49 -9.12 -1.09
CA HIS A 92 -7.61 -10.37 -0.36
C HIS A 92 -9.10 -10.76 -0.29
N VAL A 93 -9.41 -11.99 -0.73
CA VAL A 93 -10.72 -12.59 -0.64
C VAL A 93 -10.58 -13.81 0.27
N GLU A 94 -11.25 -13.77 1.43
CA GLU A 94 -11.31 -14.91 2.34
C GLU A 94 -12.32 -15.93 1.83
N ASP A 95 -11.97 -17.22 1.84
CA ASP A 95 -12.95 -18.30 1.71
C ASP A 95 -13.66 -18.47 3.05
N VAL A 96 -14.87 -17.91 3.17
CA VAL A 96 -15.65 -17.90 4.43
C VAL A 96 -16.36 -19.23 4.70
N LYS A 97 -15.95 -20.33 4.04
CA LYS A 97 -16.45 -21.66 4.42
C LYS A 97 -16.06 -21.93 5.86
N LEU A 98 -17.07 -22.05 6.72
CA LEU A 98 -16.92 -22.55 8.07
C LEU A 98 -16.15 -23.87 8.01
N MET A 99 -14.91 -23.87 8.50
CA MET A 99 -14.27 -25.12 8.88
C MET A 99 -15.07 -25.64 10.07
N GLU A 100 -15.91 -26.66 9.84
CA GLU A 100 -16.47 -27.43 10.95
C GLU A 100 -15.28 -28.06 11.69
N LEU A 101 -15.17 -27.69 12.98
CA LEU A 101 -14.10 -28.11 13.89
C LEU A 101 -14.46 -29.43 14.57
#